data_AF-K1TYV5-F1
#
_entry.id   AF-K1TYV5-F1
#
_cell.length_a   1.000
_cell.length_b   1.000
_cell.length_c   1.000
_cell.angle_alpha   90.00
_cell.angle_beta   90.00
_cell.angle_gamma   90.00
#
_symmetry.space_group_name_H-M   'P 1'
#
loop_
_entity.id
_entity.type
_entity.pdbx_description
1 polymer ?
#
loop_
_entity_poly.entity_id
_entity_poly.type
_entity_poly.pdbx_seq_one_letter_code
_entity_poly.pdbx_strand_id
1 'polypeptide(L)'
;KDHKYGILSGRNLENVINESRELAGIGEKKNQADFALWKKASPEHIMRWPSPWSDGFPGWHCECTAMGRKYLGSHFDIHGGGMDLIFPHHECEIAQAVASQGDQMVHYWMHNNMITINGQKMGKSLGNFITLEQFFTGNHDSLEQAYSPMTIRFFILSAHYRSTVDFSNDALKASQKGLERLMNGLNDLERVPVAKQSDEQVKKFVSELRQRCYDAMNDDFQTQLVISYLFEACHVINTALDHKANISAEDLKELSDTMHLFTFDLLGLKSEKGANNDAREEAYGKVVDMVLNLRAKAKADKDWATSDQIRDALAEA
;
A
#
# COMPACT_ATOMS: atom_id res chain seq x y z
N LYS A 1 -16.03 -36.74 5.46
CA LYS A 1 -15.28 -37.93 5.90
C LYS A 1 -14.13 -38.23 4.95
N ASP A 2 -14.37 -38.13 3.64
CA ASP A 2 -13.36 -38.41 2.61
C ASP A 2 -12.38 -37.24 2.40
N HIS A 3 -12.78 -36.02 2.78
CA HIS A 3 -11.96 -34.82 2.72
C HIS A 3 -11.97 -34.05 4.04
N LYS A 4 -10.83 -33.43 4.37
CA LYS A 4 -10.63 -32.66 5.61
C LYS A 4 -10.91 -31.18 5.36
N TYR A 5 -11.78 -30.60 6.19
CA TYR A 5 -12.01 -29.15 6.25
C TYR A 5 -11.14 -28.54 7.35
N GLY A 6 -10.59 -27.34 7.14
CA GLY A 6 -9.69 -26.69 8.12
C GLY A 6 -8.20 -26.89 7.83
N ILE A 7 -7.82 -27.28 6.61
CA ILE A 7 -6.42 -27.57 6.26
C ILE A 7 -5.56 -26.31 6.17
N LEU A 8 -6.15 -25.17 5.78
CA LEU A 8 -5.42 -23.91 5.64
C LEU A 8 -5.33 -23.18 6.98
N SER A 9 -6.44 -23.10 7.70
CA SER A 9 -6.55 -22.43 8.99
C SER A 9 -6.01 -23.24 10.17
N GLY A 10 -5.82 -24.55 10.00
CA GLY A 10 -5.48 -25.48 11.08
C GLY A 10 -6.61 -25.74 12.09
N ARG A 11 -7.81 -25.17 11.86
CA ARG A 11 -8.96 -25.32 12.76
C ARG A 11 -9.61 -26.69 12.58
N ASN A 12 -9.94 -27.36 13.68
CA ASN A 12 -10.79 -28.56 13.64
C ASN A 12 -12.27 -28.15 13.68
N LEU A 13 -13.12 -28.89 12.97
CA LEU A 13 -14.58 -28.71 12.95
C LEU A 13 -15.19 -28.69 14.36
N GLU A 14 -14.64 -29.46 15.31
CA GLU A 14 -15.08 -29.45 16.72
C GLU A 14 -14.88 -28.09 17.41
N ASN A 15 -13.80 -27.37 17.10
CA ASN A 15 -13.53 -26.05 17.67
C ASN A 15 -14.38 -24.95 17.02
N VAL A 16 -14.73 -25.11 15.73
CA VAL A 16 -15.55 -24.15 14.97
C VAL A 16 -17.00 -24.07 15.51
N ILE A 17 -17.51 -25.18 16.05
CA ILE A 17 -18.85 -25.28 16.66
C ILE A 17 -18.93 -24.43 17.94
N ASN A 18 -17.86 -24.39 18.74
CA ASN A 18 -17.87 -23.73 20.05
C ASN A 18 -17.62 -22.20 20.00
N GLU A 19 -17.09 -21.66 18.90
CA GLU A 19 -16.67 -20.24 18.81
C GLU A 19 -17.53 -19.36 17.90
N SER A 20 -18.55 -19.92 17.22
CA SER A 20 -19.36 -19.15 16.26
C SER A 20 -20.61 -18.54 16.90
N ARG A 21 -20.80 -17.21 16.70
CA ARG A 21 -21.99 -16.44 17.10
C ARG A 21 -23.26 -17.07 16.51
N GLU A 22 -24.42 -16.87 17.17
CA GLU A 22 -25.72 -17.15 16.56
C GLU A 22 -25.86 -16.35 15.25
N LEU A 23 -25.81 -17.04 14.11
CA LEU A 23 -25.96 -16.47 12.78
C LEU A 23 -27.40 -16.62 12.29
N ALA A 24 -27.87 -15.72 11.45
CA ALA A 24 -29.16 -15.89 10.76
C ALA A 24 -29.15 -17.18 9.91
N GLY A 25 -30.25 -17.95 9.93
CA GLY A 25 -30.43 -19.15 9.10
C GLY A 25 -29.99 -20.48 9.73
N ILE A 26 -29.81 -20.56 11.05
CA ILE A 26 -29.48 -21.82 11.76
C ILE A 26 -30.48 -22.94 11.46
N GLY A 27 -31.77 -22.63 11.28
CA GLY A 27 -32.82 -23.63 11.06
C GLY A 27 -32.75 -24.38 9.72
N GLU A 28 -32.02 -23.86 8.72
CA GLU A 28 -31.90 -24.49 7.40
C GLU A 28 -30.63 -25.33 7.25
N LYS A 29 -29.68 -25.19 8.17
CA LYS A 29 -28.38 -25.88 8.14
C LYS A 29 -28.46 -27.22 8.85
N LYS A 30 -27.75 -28.22 8.33
CA LYS A 30 -27.61 -29.52 9.02
C LYS A 30 -26.48 -29.47 10.04
N ASN A 31 -25.43 -28.68 9.77
CA ASN A 31 -24.32 -28.43 10.69
C ASN A 31 -24.00 -26.94 10.76
N GLN A 32 -23.48 -26.50 11.92
CA GLN A 32 -23.12 -25.10 12.14
C GLN A 32 -22.03 -24.58 11.20
N ALA A 33 -21.11 -25.47 10.79
CA ALA A 33 -20.06 -25.18 9.83
C ALA A 33 -20.56 -25.09 8.37
N ASP A 34 -21.82 -25.44 8.09
CA ASP A 34 -22.37 -25.34 6.73
C ASP A 34 -22.38 -23.86 6.28
N PHE A 35 -21.95 -23.63 5.04
CA PHE A 35 -21.96 -22.32 4.40
C PHE A 35 -22.77 -22.38 3.10
N ALA A 36 -23.40 -21.25 2.75
CA ALA A 36 -24.27 -21.17 1.57
C ALA A 36 -23.45 -21.11 0.27
N LEU A 37 -23.81 -21.95 -0.71
CA LEU A 37 -23.32 -21.84 -2.09
C LEU A 37 -24.22 -20.91 -2.92
N TRP A 38 -25.52 -20.99 -2.68
CA TRP A 38 -26.56 -20.17 -3.30
C TRP A 38 -27.54 -19.74 -2.22
N LYS A 39 -27.94 -18.47 -2.22
CA LYS A 39 -28.93 -17.92 -1.29
C LYS A 39 -30.16 -17.51 -2.06
N LYS A 40 -31.33 -18.00 -1.62
CA LYS A 40 -32.62 -17.54 -2.15
C LYS A 40 -32.79 -16.06 -1.82
N ALA A 41 -33.17 -15.27 -2.82
CA ALA A 41 -33.38 -13.84 -2.64
C ALA A 41 -34.68 -13.58 -1.88
N SER A 42 -34.64 -12.69 -0.88
CA SER A 42 -35.87 -12.12 -0.31
C SER A 42 -36.51 -11.14 -1.30
N PRO A 43 -37.80 -10.80 -1.16
CA PRO A 43 -38.46 -9.84 -2.05
C PRO A 43 -37.75 -8.50 -2.17
N GLU A 44 -37.06 -8.04 -1.12
CA GLU A 44 -36.34 -6.77 -1.06
C GLU A 44 -34.94 -6.85 -1.70
N HIS A 45 -34.41 -8.05 -1.93
CA HIS A 45 -33.07 -8.22 -2.49
C HIS A 45 -33.07 -7.96 -4.00
N ILE A 46 -32.71 -6.74 -4.40
CA ILE A 46 -32.86 -6.26 -5.79
C ILE A 46 -32.04 -7.11 -6.77
N MET A 47 -30.77 -7.41 -6.45
CA MET A 47 -29.90 -8.22 -7.31
C MET A 47 -30.19 -9.70 -7.15
N ARG A 48 -30.81 -10.31 -8.17
CA ARG A 48 -31.13 -11.74 -8.18
C ARG A 48 -31.05 -12.30 -9.59
N TRP A 49 -30.79 -13.59 -9.68
CA TRP A 49 -30.70 -14.33 -10.94
C TRP A 49 -31.49 -15.64 -10.82
N PRO A 50 -32.09 -16.11 -11.93
CA PRO A 50 -32.73 -17.41 -11.95
C PRO A 50 -31.68 -18.53 -11.82
N SER A 51 -32.01 -19.57 -11.06
CA SER A 51 -31.20 -20.79 -10.93
C SER A 51 -32.09 -22.03 -10.79
N PRO A 52 -31.53 -23.25 -10.92
CA PRO A 52 -32.29 -24.49 -10.73
C PRO A 52 -32.95 -24.64 -9.34
N TRP A 53 -32.50 -23.88 -8.33
CA TRP A 53 -32.98 -24.02 -6.94
C TRP A 53 -33.92 -22.88 -6.52
N SER A 54 -33.69 -21.66 -7.02
CA SER A 54 -34.50 -20.47 -6.75
C SER A 54 -33.99 -19.25 -7.52
N ASP A 55 -34.82 -18.20 -7.61
CA ASP A 55 -34.31 -16.85 -7.84
C ASP A 55 -33.51 -16.40 -6.62
N GLY A 56 -32.23 -16.11 -6.83
CA GLY A 56 -31.29 -15.91 -5.74
C GLY A 56 -29.99 -15.27 -6.17
N PHE A 57 -28.98 -15.40 -5.33
CA PHE A 57 -27.66 -14.84 -5.53
C PHE A 57 -26.57 -15.78 -4.97
N PRO A 58 -25.35 -15.72 -5.50
CA PRO A 58 -24.27 -16.59 -5.04
C PRO A 58 -23.92 -16.33 -3.57
N GLY A 59 -23.46 -17.38 -2.90
CA GLY A 59 -22.81 -17.24 -1.60
C GLY A 59 -21.39 -16.72 -1.77
N TRP A 60 -20.97 -15.84 -0.86
CA TRP A 60 -19.69 -15.12 -0.89
C TRP A 60 -18.48 -15.98 -1.29
N HIS A 61 -18.36 -17.20 -0.74
CA HIS A 61 -17.21 -18.08 -1.02
C HIS A 61 -17.25 -18.71 -2.42
N CYS A 62 -18.45 -18.99 -2.94
CA CYS A 62 -18.64 -19.73 -4.19
C CYS A 62 -18.20 -18.91 -5.42
N GLU A 63 -18.27 -17.59 -5.32
CA GLU A 63 -17.87 -16.67 -6.38
C GLU A 63 -16.39 -16.83 -6.74
N CYS A 64 -15.51 -16.81 -5.74
CA CYS A 64 -14.06 -16.90 -5.90
C CYS A 64 -13.64 -18.27 -6.46
N THR A 65 -14.19 -19.38 -5.96
CA THR A 65 -13.92 -20.71 -6.51
C THR A 65 -14.34 -20.84 -7.98
N ALA A 66 -15.55 -20.38 -8.31
CA ALA A 66 -16.07 -20.49 -9.68
C ALA A 66 -15.28 -19.64 -10.67
N MET A 67 -14.95 -18.39 -10.31
CA MET A 67 -14.19 -17.48 -11.17
C MET A 67 -12.72 -17.88 -11.26
N GLY A 68 -12.09 -18.23 -10.15
CA GLY A 68 -10.70 -18.69 -10.10
C GLY A 68 -10.51 -19.88 -11.04
N ARG A 69 -11.38 -20.89 -10.93
CA ARG A 69 -11.34 -22.04 -11.82
C ARG A 69 -11.54 -21.70 -13.30
N LYS A 70 -12.49 -20.82 -13.59
CA LYS A 70 -12.81 -20.42 -14.98
C LYS A 70 -11.63 -19.72 -15.65
N TYR A 71 -10.96 -18.81 -14.95
CA TYR A 71 -9.95 -17.93 -15.56
C TYR A 71 -8.51 -18.43 -15.39
N LEU A 72 -8.23 -19.18 -14.33
CA LEU A 72 -6.87 -19.66 -14.01
C LEU A 72 -6.70 -21.17 -14.22
N GLY A 73 -7.82 -21.90 -14.43
CA GLY A 73 -7.81 -23.34 -14.61
C GLY A 73 -8.12 -24.10 -13.32
N SER A 74 -8.14 -25.44 -13.41
CA SER A 74 -8.46 -26.29 -12.24
C SER A 74 -7.34 -26.30 -11.19
N HIS A 75 -6.13 -25.84 -11.56
CA HIS A 75 -4.97 -25.68 -10.70
C HIS A 75 -4.23 -24.41 -11.09
N PHE A 76 -3.83 -23.59 -10.13
CA PHE A 76 -3.02 -22.39 -10.36
C PHE A 76 -2.07 -22.10 -9.20
N ASP A 77 -1.11 -21.22 -9.45
CA ASP A 77 0.09 -21.08 -8.63
C ASP A 77 -0.18 -20.38 -7.29
N ILE A 78 -0.69 -19.15 -7.31
CA ILE A 78 -0.75 -18.28 -6.12
C ILE A 78 -2.17 -17.73 -5.92
N HIS A 79 -2.68 -17.84 -4.69
CA HIS A 79 -3.90 -17.16 -4.24
C HIS A 79 -3.61 -16.27 -3.03
N GLY A 80 -3.87 -14.98 -3.17
CA GLY A 80 -3.61 -13.96 -2.14
C GLY A 80 -4.86 -13.50 -1.39
N GLY A 81 -4.70 -13.02 -0.15
CA GLY A 81 -5.78 -12.35 0.57
C GLY A 81 -5.35 -11.80 1.94
N GLY A 82 -6.22 -11.07 2.62
CA GLY A 82 -5.99 -10.68 4.02
C GLY A 82 -5.97 -11.90 4.94
N MET A 83 -5.22 -11.85 6.04
CA MET A 83 -5.15 -12.93 7.03
C MET A 83 -6.53 -13.30 7.64
N ASP A 84 -7.50 -12.39 7.61
CA ASP A 84 -8.90 -12.65 7.99
C ASP A 84 -9.66 -13.50 6.97
N LEU A 85 -9.17 -13.61 5.73
CA LEU A 85 -9.75 -14.48 4.71
C LEU A 85 -9.32 -15.93 4.84
N ILE A 86 -8.27 -16.24 5.63
CA ILE A 86 -7.87 -17.63 5.94
C ILE A 86 -9.09 -18.44 6.38
N PHE A 87 -9.90 -17.89 7.30
CA PHE A 87 -11.12 -18.51 7.76
C PHE A 87 -12.24 -17.48 7.95
N PRO A 88 -13.46 -17.75 7.44
CA PRO A 88 -13.86 -18.97 6.73
C PRO A 88 -13.56 -18.94 5.23
N HIS A 89 -13.18 -17.79 4.65
CA HIS A 89 -13.31 -17.58 3.20
C HIS A 89 -12.51 -18.56 2.33
N HIS A 90 -11.17 -18.56 2.43
CA HIS A 90 -10.30 -19.43 1.64
C HIS A 90 -10.46 -20.91 2.02
N GLU A 91 -10.80 -21.20 3.29
CA GLU A 91 -11.12 -22.56 3.71
C GLU A 91 -12.37 -23.11 2.99
N CYS A 92 -13.41 -22.28 2.83
CA CYS A 92 -14.58 -22.63 2.04
C CYS A 92 -14.24 -22.81 0.56
N GLU A 93 -13.34 -22.00 -0.01
CA GLU A 93 -12.91 -22.14 -1.41
C GLU A 93 -12.19 -23.47 -1.66
N ILE A 94 -11.25 -23.83 -0.77
CA ILE A 94 -10.58 -25.14 -0.79
C ILE A 94 -11.62 -26.26 -0.74
N ALA A 95 -12.59 -26.17 0.18
CA ALA A 95 -13.62 -27.18 0.34
C ALA A 95 -14.50 -27.33 -0.91
N GLN A 96 -14.88 -26.21 -1.54
CA GLN A 96 -15.65 -26.20 -2.78
C GLN A 96 -14.86 -26.79 -3.96
N ALA A 97 -13.58 -26.44 -4.08
CA ALA A 97 -12.70 -26.99 -5.11
C ALA A 97 -12.58 -28.51 -4.93
N VAL A 98 -12.13 -28.97 -3.77
CA VAL A 98 -11.95 -30.40 -3.49
C VAL A 98 -13.25 -31.18 -3.68
N ALA A 99 -14.38 -30.66 -3.23
CA ALA A 99 -15.67 -31.32 -3.40
C ALA A 99 -16.15 -31.39 -4.86
N SER A 100 -15.77 -30.42 -5.70
CA SER A 100 -16.26 -30.33 -7.09
C SER A 100 -15.33 -30.95 -8.13
N GLN A 101 -14.03 -31.04 -7.87
CA GLN A 101 -13.04 -31.61 -8.81
C GLN A 101 -12.13 -32.70 -8.20
N GLY A 102 -12.12 -32.88 -6.87
CA GLY A 102 -11.38 -33.95 -6.18
C GLY A 102 -10.07 -33.51 -5.52
N ASP A 103 -9.53 -32.34 -5.84
CA ASP A 103 -8.26 -31.82 -5.34
C ASP A 103 -8.28 -30.30 -5.11
N GLN A 104 -7.20 -29.78 -4.52
CA GLN A 104 -7.05 -28.34 -4.26
C GLN A 104 -6.70 -27.60 -5.55
N MET A 105 -7.21 -26.37 -5.67
CA MET A 105 -7.01 -25.52 -6.84
C MET A 105 -5.73 -24.67 -6.77
N VAL A 106 -5.11 -24.50 -5.60
CA VAL A 106 -4.03 -23.52 -5.36
C VAL A 106 -2.78 -24.18 -4.80
N HIS A 107 -1.60 -23.83 -5.32
CA HIS A 107 -0.31 -24.32 -4.81
C HIS A 107 0.24 -23.51 -3.63
N TYR A 108 0.19 -22.18 -3.71
CA TYR A 108 0.70 -21.26 -2.70
C TYR A 108 -0.38 -20.29 -2.22
N TRP A 109 -0.65 -20.31 -0.92
CA TRP A 109 -1.53 -19.35 -0.28
C TRP A 109 -0.70 -18.23 0.36
N MET A 110 -0.99 -16.99 0.01
CA MET A 110 -0.27 -15.83 0.51
C MET A 110 -1.21 -14.90 1.26
N HIS A 111 -0.91 -14.64 2.54
CA HIS A 111 -1.76 -13.81 3.38
C HIS A 111 -1.03 -12.61 3.95
N ASN A 112 -1.50 -11.40 3.62
CA ASN A 112 -1.00 -10.18 4.25
C ASN A 112 -1.60 -10.00 5.65
N ASN A 113 -0.81 -9.46 6.55
CA ASN A 113 -1.23 -9.24 7.94
C ASN A 113 -1.98 -7.90 8.09
N MET A 114 -2.45 -7.64 9.30
CA MET A 114 -3.35 -6.54 9.63
C MET A 114 -2.62 -5.21 9.74
N ILE A 115 -3.34 -4.14 9.38
CA ILE A 115 -3.01 -2.78 9.76
C ILE A 115 -3.68 -2.48 11.10
N THR A 116 -2.91 -1.92 12.04
CA THR A 116 -3.38 -1.52 13.37
C THR A 116 -3.28 0.00 13.54
N ILE A 117 -4.09 0.59 14.40
CA ILE A 117 -3.96 1.97 14.90
C ILE A 117 -3.78 1.88 16.41
N ASN A 118 -2.66 2.40 16.92
CA ASN A 118 -2.32 2.33 18.35
C ASN A 118 -2.40 0.88 18.90
N GLY A 119 -1.91 -0.10 18.12
CA GLY A 119 -1.92 -1.52 18.46
C GLY A 119 -3.26 -2.24 18.32
N GLN A 120 -4.35 -1.53 17.97
CA GLN A 120 -5.66 -2.13 17.75
C GLN A 120 -5.94 -2.31 16.26
N LYS A 121 -6.44 -3.48 15.84
CA LYS A 121 -6.83 -3.74 14.44
C LYS A 121 -7.75 -2.63 13.92
N MET A 122 -7.41 -2.09 12.74
CA MET A 122 -8.26 -1.14 12.03
C MET A 122 -9.52 -1.85 11.54
N GLY A 123 -10.70 -1.34 11.88
CA GLY A 123 -11.95 -1.95 11.43
C GLY A 123 -13.16 -1.03 11.54
N LYS A 124 -14.03 -1.06 10.53
CA LYS A 124 -15.26 -0.25 10.52
C LYS A 124 -16.14 -0.50 11.74
N SER A 125 -16.21 -1.74 12.20
CA SER A 125 -16.97 -2.13 13.40
C SER A 125 -16.41 -1.58 14.71
N LEU A 126 -15.12 -1.21 14.74
CA LEU A 126 -14.43 -0.66 15.91
C LEU A 126 -14.39 0.88 15.88
N GLY A 127 -14.90 1.50 14.80
CA GLY A 127 -14.89 2.96 14.63
C GLY A 127 -13.51 3.57 14.43
N ASN A 128 -12.44 2.77 14.39
CA ASN A 128 -11.06 3.20 14.29
C ASN A 128 -10.49 3.03 12.86
N PHE A 129 -11.28 3.34 11.83
CA PHE A 129 -10.84 3.19 10.44
C PHE A 129 -10.62 4.55 9.78
N ILE A 130 -9.58 4.65 8.97
CA ILE A 130 -9.26 5.83 8.17
C ILE A 130 -9.31 5.42 6.70
N THR A 131 -10.05 6.15 5.88
CA THR A 131 -10.11 5.88 4.43
C THR A 131 -8.87 6.45 3.73
N LEU A 132 -8.58 5.94 2.53
CA LEU A 132 -7.52 6.51 1.69
C LEU A 132 -7.77 8.01 1.39
N GLU A 133 -9.02 8.38 1.10
CA GLU A 133 -9.40 9.78 0.90
C GLU A 133 -9.11 10.63 2.13
N GLN A 134 -9.41 10.12 3.33
CA GLN A 134 -9.09 10.81 4.58
C GLN A 134 -7.57 10.93 4.80
N PHE A 135 -6.77 9.91 4.48
CA PHE A 135 -5.32 10.02 4.50
C PHE A 135 -4.81 11.13 3.58
N PHE A 136 -5.35 11.19 2.36
CA PHE A 136 -4.89 12.11 1.32
C PHE A 136 -5.32 13.55 1.57
N THR A 137 -6.46 13.74 2.21
CA THR A 137 -7.00 15.08 2.53
C THR A 137 -6.61 15.55 3.93
N GLY A 138 -6.22 14.65 4.83
CA GLY A 138 -6.03 14.94 6.25
C GLY A 138 -7.34 15.10 7.03
N ASN A 139 -8.49 14.83 6.41
CA ASN A 139 -9.82 15.07 7.01
C ASN A 139 -10.26 13.92 7.94
N HIS A 140 -9.46 13.63 8.96
CA HIS A 140 -9.81 12.68 10.01
C HIS A 140 -9.18 13.12 11.34
N ASP A 141 -9.93 13.04 12.44
CA ASP A 141 -9.52 13.59 13.74
C ASP A 141 -8.21 12.98 14.29
N SER A 142 -7.89 11.75 13.89
CA SER A 142 -6.64 11.07 14.25
C SER A 142 -5.43 11.43 13.38
N LEU A 143 -5.58 12.31 12.39
CA LEU A 143 -4.50 12.76 11.50
C LEU A 143 -4.07 14.18 11.86
N GLU A 144 -2.77 14.40 11.96
CA GLU A 144 -2.21 15.74 12.17
C GLU A 144 -1.99 16.52 10.87
N GLN A 145 -1.95 15.80 9.73
CA GLN A 145 -1.79 16.39 8.40
C GLN A 145 -2.26 15.43 7.30
N ALA A 146 -2.38 15.94 6.08
CA ALA A 146 -2.55 15.15 4.87
C ALA A 146 -1.26 14.41 4.50
N TYR A 147 -1.39 13.23 3.88
CA TYR A 147 -0.26 12.43 3.39
C TYR A 147 -0.48 12.04 1.94
N SER A 148 0.57 12.10 1.14
CA SER A 148 0.47 11.73 -0.26
C SER A 148 0.25 10.22 -0.46
N PRO A 149 -0.32 9.79 -1.59
CA PRO A 149 -0.42 8.36 -1.92
C PRO A 149 0.93 7.64 -1.88
N MET A 150 2.02 8.29 -2.30
CA MET A 150 3.35 7.67 -2.23
C MET A 150 3.88 7.59 -0.81
N THR A 151 3.54 8.53 0.08
CA THR A 151 3.87 8.41 1.50
C THR A 151 3.20 7.18 2.13
N ILE A 152 1.91 6.98 1.86
CA ILE A 152 1.17 5.81 2.37
C ILE A 152 1.72 4.51 1.77
N ARG A 153 2.05 4.50 0.47
CA ARG A 153 2.69 3.35 -0.19
C ARG A 153 4.05 3.02 0.44
N PHE A 154 4.91 4.02 0.62
CA PHE A 154 6.23 3.86 1.22
C PHE A 154 6.13 3.34 2.66
N PHE A 155 5.19 3.87 3.45
CA PHE A 155 4.91 3.39 4.81
C PHE A 155 4.57 1.90 4.83
N ILE A 156 3.66 1.44 3.97
CA ILE A 156 3.27 0.02 3.91
C ILE A 156 4.46 -0.86 3.50
N LEU A 157 5.24 -0.43 2.49
CA LEU A 157 6.41 -1.18 2.00
C LEU A 157 7.58 -1.22 3.00
N SER A 158 7.58 -0.32 3.99
CA SER A 158 8.61 -0.26 5.04
C SER A 158 8.47 -1.39 6.07
N ALA A 159 7.44 -2.21 5.97
CA ALA A 159 7.24 -3.41 6.76
C ALA A 159 7.00 -4.63 5.85
N HIS A 160 7.38 -5.81 6.34
CA HIS A 160 7.10 -7.06 5.64
C HIS A 160 5.59 -7.30 5.53
N TYR A 161 5.09 -7.79 4.38
CA TYR A 161 3.64 -7.94 4.16
C TYR A 161 2.95 -8.90 5.17
N ARG A 162 3.70 -9.83 5.75
CA ARG A 162 3.23 -10.76 6.80
C ARG A 162 3.35 -10.22 8.22
N SER A 163 3.92 -9.03 8.41
CA SER A 163 4.03 -8.36 9.71
C SER A 163 2.86 -7.41 9.92
N THR A 164 2.44 -7.24 11.17
CA THR A 164 1.49 -6.18 11.53
C THR A 164 2.13 -4.82 11.29
N VAL A 165 1.38 -3.91 10.69
CA VAL A 165 1.83 -2.53 10.46
C VAL A 165 1.02 -1.61 11.35
N ASP A 166 1.67 -0.98 12.33
CA ASP A 166 1.02 -0.04 13.23
C ASP A 166 1.10 1.38 12.70
N PHE A 167 -0.07 1.98 12.60
CA PHE A 167 -0.28 3.33 12.13
C PHE A 167 -0.20 4.32 13.28
N SER A 168 0.62 5.36 13.10
CA SER A 168 0.67 6.54 13.95
C SER A 168 1.12 7.76 13.15
N ASN A 169 0.81 8.97 13.63
CA ASN A 169 1.30 10.21 12.98
C ASN A 169 2.83 10.25 12.91
N ASP A 170 3.52 9.75 13.93
CA ASP A 170 4.98 9.69 13.93
C ASP A 170 5.51 8.73 12.86
N ALA A 171 4.89 7.56 12.70
CA ALA A 171 5.28 6.59 11.68
C ALA A 171 5.07 7.13 10.26
N LEU A 172 3.97 7.85 10.02
CA LEU A 172 3.70 8.48 8.73
C LEU A 172 4.66 9.62 8.41
N LYS A 173 4.91 10.51 9.38
CA LYS A 173 5.89 11.61 9.23
C LYS A 173 7.29 11.06 8.97
N ALA A 174 7.67 9.99 9.67
CA ALA A 174 8.94 9.30 9.42
C ALA A 174 8.97 8.71 8.00
N SER A 175 7.88 8.10 7.55
CA SER A 175 7.75 7.55 6.20
C SER A 175 7.84 8.63 5.12
N GLN A 176 7.18 9.78 5.32
CA GLN A 176 7.27 10.92 4.42
C GLN A 176 8.71 11.41 4.29
N LYS A 177 9.39 11.64 5.42
CA LYS A 177 10.81 12.05 5.43
C LYS A 177 11.72 11.00 4.79
N GLY A 178 11.44 9.73 5.02
CA GLY A 178 12.16 8.60 4.40
C GLY A 178 12.02 8.62 2.88
N LEU A 179 10.79 8.75 2.39
CA LEU A 179 10.51 8.87 0.96
C LEU A 179 11.20 10.08 0.35
N GLU A 180 11.11 11.26 0.97
CA GLU A 180 11.78 12.47 0.51
C GLU A 180 13.31 12.28 0.44
N ARG A 181 13.90 11.65 1.46
CA ARG A 181 15.35 11.34 1.47
C ARG A 181 15.74 10.41 0.32
N LEU A 182 14.97 9.35 0.07
CA LEU A 182 15.23 8.42 -1.02
C LEU A 182 15.15 9.13 -2.39
N MET A 183 14.09 9.92 -2.59
CA MET A 183 13.90 10.68 -3.82
C MET A 183 14.99 11.75 -4.01
N ASN A 184 15.45 12.40 -2.94
CA ASN A 184 16.58 13.32 -3.00
C ASN A 184 17.86 12.61 -3.43
N GLY A 185 18.18 11.46 -2.82
CA GLY A 185 19.34 10.66 -3.22
C GLY A 185 19.32 10.27 -4.69
N LEU A 186 18.15 9.88 -5.22
CA LEU A 186 17.98 9.60 -6.65
C LEU A 186 18.25 10.81 -7.54
N ASN A 187 17.72 11.99 -7.19
CA ASN A 187 18.00 13.23 -7.95
C ASN A 187 19.48 13.65 -7.87
N ASP A 188 20.12 13.37 -6.73
CA ASP A 188 21.50 13.73 -6.47
C ASP A 188 22.51 12.88 -7.25
N LEU A 189 22.11 11.72 -7.79
CA LEU A 189 22.96 10.88 -8.66
C LEU A 189 23.53 11.66 -9.85
N GLU A 190 22.74 12.56 -10.45
CA GLU A 190 23.18 13.38 -11.61
C GLU A 190 24.26 14.40 -11.23
N ARG A 191 24.38 14.72 -9.94
CA ARG A 191 25.30 15.74 -9.41
C ARG A 191 26.60 15.13 -8.87
N VAL A 192 26.66 13.81 -8.76
CA VAL A 192 27.83 13.10 -8.22
C VAL A 192 29.05 13.31 -9.13
N PRO A 193 30.18 13.82 -8.60
CA PRO A 193 31.38 14.00 -9.39
C PRO A 193 31.98 12.64 -9.76
N VAL A 194 32.20 12.42 -11.06
CA VAL A 194 32.81 11.20 -11.58
C VAL A 194 34.34 11.26 -11.44
N ALA A 195 34.91 10.22 -10.85
CA ALA A 195 36.34 9.99 -10.74
C ALA A 195 36.81 8.94 -11.77
N LYS A 196 38.14 8.79 -11.93
CA LYS A 196 38.72 7.75 -12.80
C LYS A 196 38.49 6.33 -12.28
N GLN A 197 38.46 6.18 -10.96
CA GLN A 197 38.31 4.90 -10.27
C GLN A 197 37.53 5.15 -8.98
N SER A 198 36.72 4.15 -8.60
CA SER A 198 36.05 4.13 -7.31
C SER A 198 37.01 3.74 -6.19
N ASP A 199 36.75 4.23 -4.98
CA ASP A 199 37.40 3.67 -3.80
C ASP A 199 36.95 2.21 -3.63
N GLU A 200 37.83 1.36 -3.08
CA GLU A 200 37.61 -0.09 -3.00
C GLU A 200 36.29 -0.44 -2.28
N GLN A 201 35.95 0.28 -1.21
CA GLN A 201 34.72 0.07 -0.46
C GLN A 201 33.47 0.48 -1.26
N VAL A 202 33.54 1.56 -2.03
CA VAL A 202 32.43 2.02 -2.89
C VAL A 202 32.19 1.00 -3.99
N LYS A 203 33.27 0.57 -4.68
CA LYS A 203 33.20 -0.43 -5.74
C LYS A 203 32.57 -1.73 -5.24
N LYS A 204 33.03 -2.23 -4.09
CA LYS A 204 32.47 -3.43 -3.46
C LYS A 204 30.98 -3.27 -3.19
N PHE A 205 30.58 -2.18 -2.52
CA PHE A 205 29.18 -1.92 -2.21
C PHE A 205 28.30 -1.90 -3.47
N VAL A 206 28.70 -1.15 -4.50
CA VAL A 206 27.94 -1.03 -5.75
C VAL A 206 27.79 -2.40 -6.42
N SER A 207 28.87 -3.18 -6.49
CA SER A 207 28.84 -4.51 -7.13
C SER A 207 27.94 -5.52 -6.40
N GLU A 208 27.74 -5.36 -5.10
CA GLU A 208 26.94 -6.26 -4.27
C GLU A 208 25.47 -5.80 -4.13
N LEU A 209 25.21 -4.49 -4.24
CA LEU A 209 23.91 -3.88 -3.94
C LEU A 209 22.75 -4.53 -4.70
N ARG A 210 22.89 -4.71 -6.02
CA ARG A 210 21.83 -5.29 -6.85
C ARG A 210 21.46 -6.69 -6.40
N GLN A 211 22.47 -7.54 -6.15
CA GLN A 211 22.24 -8.90 -5.70
C GLN A 211 21.62 -8.93 -4.30
N ARG A 212 22.09 -8.08 -3.37
CA ARG A 212 21.49 -7.94 -2.04
C ARG A 212 20.00 -7.59 -2.12
N CYS A 213 19.61 -6.67 -3.00
CA CYS A 213 18.20 -6.32 -3.20
C CYS A 213 17.39 -7.47 -3.82
N TYR A 214 17.96 -8.22 -4.78
CA TYR A 214 17.29 -9.42 -5.32
C TYR A 214 17.13 -10.52 -4.29
N ASP A 215 18.17 -10.79 -3.49
CA ASP A 215 18.13 -11.80 -2.44
C ASP A 215 17.03 -11.49 -1.42
N ALA A 216 16.91 -10.22 -1.01
CA ALA A 216 15.82 -9.77 -0.14
C ALA A 216 14.43 -9.93 -0.79
N MET A 217 14.28 -9.61 -2.07
CA MET A 217 13.00 -9.80 -2.77
C MET A 217 12.64 -11.28 -2.96
N ASN A 218 13.64 -12.14 -3.19
CA ASN A 218 13.46 -13.59 -3.37
C ASN A 218 13.21 -14.31 -2.03
N ASP A 219 13.61 -13.73 -0.91
CA ASP A 219 13.27 -14.21 0.43
C ASP A 219 11.92 -13.64 0.89
N ASP A 220 10.81 -14.17 0.34
CA ASP A 220 9.43 -13.80 0.70
C ASP A 220 9.12 -12.29 0.57
N PHE A 221 9.67 -11.60 -0.43
CA PHE A 221 9.38 -10.19 -0.73
C PHE A 221 9.74 -9.23 0.43
N GLN A 222 10.96 -9.30 0.97
CA GLN A 222 11.43 -8.40 2.04
C GLN A 222 11.70 -6.97 1.56
N THR A 223 10.64 -6.23 1.24
CA THR A 223 10.69 -4.84 0.79
C THR A 223 11.36 -3.91 1.82
N GLN A 224 11.21 -4.19 3.11
CA GLN A 224 11.84 -3.42 4.18
C GLN A 224 13.38 -3.48 4.13
N LEU A 225 13.95 -4.63 3.74
CA LEU A 225 15.41 -4.76 3.58
C LEU A 225 15.88 -4.04 2.31
N VAL A 226 15.14 -4.16 1.20
CA VAL A 226 15.43 -3.41 -0.03
C VAL A 226 15.48 -1.91 0.26
N ILE A 227 14.49 -1.37 0.98
CA ILE A 227 14.46 0.05 1.38
C ILE A 227 15.68 0.40 2.24
N SER A 228 16.08 -0.47 3.18
CA SER A 228 17.30 -0.27 3.97
C SER A 228 18.55 -0.17 3.08
N TYR A 229 18.70 -1.06 2.10
CA TYR A 229 19.85 -1.06 1.18
C TYR A 229 19.85 0.16 0.26
N LEU A 230 18.67 0.64 -0.16
CA LEU A 230 18.55 1.89 -0.90
C LEU A 230 18.97 3.10 -0.05
N PHE A 231 18.71 3.11 1.25
CA PHE A 231 19.22 4.17 2.14
C PHE A 231 20.73 4.10 2.37
N GLU A 232 21.32 2.90 2.39
CA GLU A 232 22.78 2.74 2.35
C GLU A 232 23.35 3.35 1.06
N ALA A 233 22.70 3.13 -0.08
CA ALA A 233 23.09 3.73 -1.36
C ALA A 233 22.99 5.27 -1.32
N CYS A 234 21.95 5.85 -0.72
CA CYS A 234 21.89 7.30 -0.49
C CYS A 234 23.07 7.82 0.34
N HIS A 235 23.60 7.04 1.28
CA HIS A 235 24.78 7.44 2.05
C HIS A 235 26.05 7.47 1.19
N VAL A 236 26.22 6.50 0.28
CA VAL A 236 27.33 6.50 -0.70
C VAL A 236 27.25 7.72 -1.60
N ILE A 237 26.06 8.05 -2.12
CA ILE A 237 25.83 9.25 -2.94
C ILE A 237 26.25 10.53 -2.21
N ASN A 238 25.76 10.71 -0.97
CA ASN A 238 26.10 11.89 -0.17
C ASN A 238 27.61 12.00 0.11
N THR A 239 28.27 10.86 0.37
CA THR A 239 29.72 10.84 0.64
C THR A 239 30.53 11.21 -0.61
N ALA A 240 30.08 10.78 -1.79
CA ALA A 240 30.70 11.13 -3.06
C ALA A 240 30.48 12.62 -3.42
N LEU A 241 29.28 13.16 -3.16
CA LEU A 241 28.99 14.60 -3.30
C LEU A 241 29.85 15.47 -2.39
N ASP A 242 30.12 15.00 -1.18
CA ASP A 242 31.01 15.66 -0.21
C ASP A 242 32.50 15.55 -0.57
N HIS A 243 32.85 14.95 -1.71
CA HIS A 243 34.22 14.64 -2.14
C HIS A 243 35.02 13.79 -1.12
N LYS A 244 34.31 13.02 -0.28
CA LYS A 244 34.91 12.12 0.72
C LYS A 244 35.06 10.68 0.21
N ALA A 245 34.49 10.39 -0.95
CA ALA A 245 34.68 9.13 -1.65
C ALA A 245 34.71 9.36 -3.16
N ASN A 246 35.48 8.53 -3.86
CA ASN A 246 35.51 8.52 -5.32
C ASN A 246 34.61 7.43 -5.88
N ILE A 247 33.93 7.73 -6.99
CA ILE A 247 33.14 6.76 -7.75
C ILE A 247 33.41 6.91 -9.25
N SER A 248 33.63 5.78 -9.94
CA SER A 248 33.82 5.70 -11.38
C SER A 248 32.50 5.95 -12.14
N ALA A 249 32.59 6.23 -13.44
CA ALA A 249 31.40 6.39 -14.27
C ALA A 249 30.58 5.09 -14.36
N GLU A 250 31.28 3.95 -14.46
CA GLU A 250 30.65 2.63 -14.54
C GLU A 250 29.91 2.28 -13.24
N ASP A 251 30.54 2.51 -12.08
CA ASP A 251 29.92 2.21 -10.78
C ASP A 251 28.77 3.17 -10.48
N LEU A 252 28.89 4.46 -10.84
CA LEU A 252 27.78 5.41 -10.68
C LEU A 252 26.58 5.02 -11.55
N LYS A 253 26.83 4.54 -12.77
CA LYS A 253 25.76 4.02 -13.65
C LYS A 253 25.10 2.78 -13.05
N GLU A 254 25.87 1.81 -12.55
CA GLU A 254 25.33 0.59 -11.95
C GLU A 254 24.53 0.89 -10.67
N LEU A 255 25.01 1.81 -9.83
CA LEU A 255 24.31 2.31 -8.65
C LEU A 255 22.98 2.96 -9.06
N SER A 256 23.02 3.84 -10.07
CA SER A 256 21.83 4.51 -10.60
C SER A 256 20.81 3.52 -11.13
N ASP A 257 21.20 2.62 -12.05
CA ASP A 257 20.32 1.63 -12.66
C ASP A 257 19.66 0.75 -11.58
N THR A 258 20.44 0.34 -10.58
CA THR A 258 19.93 -0.48 -9.46
C THR A 258 18.93 0.29 -8.60
N MET A 259 19.24 1.53 -8.22
CA MET A 259 18.31 2.33 -7.42
C MET A 259 17.02 2.65 -8.17
N HIS A 260 17.10 2.93 -9.48
CA HIS A 260 15.93 3.18 -10.32
C HIS A 260 15.04 1.95 -10.44
N LEU A 261 15.62 0.79 -10.77
CA LEU A 261 14.90 -0.48 -10.89
C LEU A 261 14.11 -0.81 -9.61
N PHE A 262 14.79 -0.79 -8.45
CA PHE A 262 14.12 -1.16 -7.21
C PHE A 262 13.14 -0.10 -6.73
N THR A 263 13.45 1.20 -6.87
CA THR A 263 12.56 2.26 -6.38
C THR A 263 11.30 2.41 -7.23
N PHE A 264 11.47 2.49 -8.55
CA PHE A 264 10.38 2.85 -9.47
C PHE A 264 9.67 1.63 -10.06
N ASP A 265 10.42 0.64 -10.56
CA ASP A 265 9.80 -0.47 -11.30
C ASP A 265 9.28 -1.56 -10.35
N LEU A 266 10.04 -1.90 -9.30
CA LEU A 266 9.67 -2.98 -8.37
C LEU A 266 8.83 -2.47 -7.19
N LEU A 267 9.31 -1.45 -6.47
CA LEU A 267 8.56 -0.88 -5.34
C LEU A 267 7.43 0.04 -5.82
N GLY A 268 7.40 0.47 -7.09
CA GLY A 268 6.31 1.27 -7.65
C GLY A 268 6.16 2.65 -7.02
N LEU A 269 7.23 3.17 -6.40
CA LEU A 269 7.25 4.54 -5.88
C LEU A 269 7.34 5.53 -7.04
N LYS A 270 6.96 6.78 -6.81
CA LYS A 270 7.03 7.85 -7.82
C LYS A 270 7.50 9.14 -7.18
N SER A 271 8.24 9.95 -7.94
CA SER A 271 8.60 11.30 -7.51
C SER A 271 7.36 12.20 -7.56
N GLU A 272 7.05 12.87 -6.44
CA GLU A 272 5.92 13.79 -6.32
C GLU A 272 6.37 15.27 -6.32
N LYS A 273 7.66 15.55 -6.48
CA LYS A 273 8.23 16.91 -6.45
C LYS A 273 7.68 17.83 -7.56
N GLY A 274 7.16 17.29 -8.65
CA GLY A 274 6.43 18.06 -9.67
C GLY A 274 4.94 18.25 -9.36
N ALA A 275 4.27 17.21 -8.85
CA ALA A 275 2.82 17.21 -8.65
C ALA A 275 2.35 18.10 -7.49
N ASN A 276 3.14 18.23 -6.43
CA ASN A 276 2.84 19.15 -5.33
C ASN A 276 3.15 20.61 -5.65
N ASN A 277 3.97 20.87 -6.67
CA ASN A 277 4.30 22.24 -7.06
C ASN A 277 3.13 22.88 -7.78
N ASP A 278 2.44 22.16 -8.68
CA ASP A 278 1.33 22.73 -9.44
C ASP A 278 0.15 23.16 -8.55
N ALA A 279 -0.26 22.32 -7.59
CA ALA A 279 -1.33 22.67 -6.66
C ALA A 279 -0.93 23.79 -5.69
N ARG A 280 0.36 23.84 -5.30
CA ARG A 280 0.90 24.87 -4.42
C ARG A 280 1.11 26.20 -5.16
N GLU A 281 1.53 26.17 -6.41
CA GLU A 281 1.62 27.31 -7.33
C GLU A 281 0.22 27.84 -7.67
N GLU A 282 -0.77 26.96 -7.89
CA GLU A 282 -2.16 27.37 -8.08
C GLU A 282 -2.73 28.02 -6.82
N ALA A 283 -2.47 27.45 -5.64
CA ALA A 283 -2.89 28.02 -4.37
C ALA A 283 -2.18 29.36 -4.09
N TYR A 284 -0.88 29.45 -4.36
CA TYR A 284 -0.10 30.68 -4.26
C TYR A 284 -0.61 31.75 -5.21
N GLY A 285 -0.89 31.38 -6.46
CA GLY A 285 -1.52 32.23 -7.47
C GLY A 285 -2.86 32.80 -7.00
N LYS A 286 -3.73 31.96 -6.42
CA LYS A 286 -5.02 32.41 -5.85
C LYS A 286 -4.85 33.39 -4.69
N VAL A 287 -3.84 33.20 -3.84
CA VAL A 287 -3.52 34.14 -2.75
C VAL A 287 -3.01 35.46 -3.31
N VAL A 288 -2.12 35.43 -4.30
CA VAL A 288 -1.62 36.64 -4.98
C VAL A 288 -2.77 37.38 -5.65
N ASP A 289 -3.65 36.69 -6.37
CA ASP A 289 -4.85 37.27 -7.01
C ASP A 289 -5.79 37.91 -5.97
N MET A 290 -5.99 37.27 -4.82
CA MET A 290 -6.78 37.84 -3.73
C MET A 290 -6.16 39.14 -3.20
N VAL A 291 -4.84 39.18 -3.00
CA VAL A 291 -4.12 40.37 -2.54
C VAL A 291 -4.17 41.49 -3.59
N LEU A 292 -4.04 41.16 -4.88
CA LEU A 292 -4.18 42.12 -5.98
C LEU A 292 -5.59 42.69 -6.08
N ASN A 293 -6.62 41.87 -5.86
CA ASN A 293 -8.02 42.31 -5.82
C ASN A 293 -8.29 43.24 -4.62
N LEU A 294 -7.75 42.93 -3.44
CA LEU A 294 -7.82 43.82 -2.27
C LEU A 294 -7.17 45.17 -2.54
N ARG A 295 -6.02 45.19 -3.22
CA ARG A 295 -5.36 46.43 -3.65
C ARG A 295 -6.19 47.21 -4.66
N ALA A 296 -6.79 46.54 -5.65
CA ALA A 296 -7.66 47.20 -6.64
C ALA A 296 -8.88 47.84 -5.97
N LYS A 297 -9.47 47.17 -4.99
CA LYS A 297 -10.56 47.71 -4.16
C LYS A 297 -10.11 48.92 -3.34
N ALA A 298 -8.96 48.85 -2.66
CA ALA A 298 -8.40 49.98 -1.92
C ALA A 298 -8.20 51.22 -2.83
N LYS A 299 -7.73 51.03 -4.07
CA LYS A 299 -7.64 52.12 -5.06
C LYS A 299 -9.00 52.69 -5.46
N ALA A 300 -10.00 51.84 -5.68
CA ALA A 300 -11.35 52.28 -6.04
C ALA A 300 -12.01 53.09 -4.90
N ASP A 301 -11.76 52.68 -3.66
CA ASP A 301 -12.24 53.33 -2.45
C ASP A 301 -11.39 54.55 -2.05
N LYS A 302 -10.35 54.88 -2.83
CA LYS A 302 -9.37 55.95 -2.58
C LYS A 302 -8.60 55.81 -1.26
N ASP A 303 -8.49 54.60 -0.75
CA ASP A 303 -7.62 54.24 0.37
C ASP A 303 -6.19 54.02 -0.15
N TRP A 304 -5.49 55.14 -0.34
CA TRP A 304 -4.12 55.16 -0.87
C TRP A 304 -3.12 54.51 0.09
N ALA A 305 -3.33 54.64 1.40
CA ALA A 305 -2.45 54.08 2.42
C ALA A 305 -2.43 52.55 2.36
N THR A 306 -3.60 51.91 2.33
CA THR A 306 -3.71 50.44 2.22
C THR A 306 -3.22 49.94 0.86
N SER A 307 -3.51 50.66 -0.23
CA SER A 307 -3.01 50.30 -1.57
C SER A 307 -1.48 50.32 -1.66
N ASP A 308 -0.84 51.31 -1.06
CA ASP A 308 0.62 51.43 -1.04
C ASP A 308 1.25 50.40 -0.10
N GLN A 309 0.67 50.16 1.08
CA GLN A 309 1.13 49.10 1.98
C GLN A 309 1.10 47.72 1.31
N ILE A 310 0.03 47.38 0.58
CA ILE A 310 -0.04 46.11 -0.15
C ILE A 310 0.98 46.05 -1.30
N ARG A 311 1.21 47.17 -2.00
CA ARG A 311 2.23 47.24 -3.07
C ARG A 311 3.62 46.98 -2.50
N ASP A 312 3.95 47.64 -1.41
CA ASP A 312 5.30 47.59 -0.84
C ASP A 312 5.56 46.21 -0.22
N ALA A 313 4.57 45.63 0.48
CA ALA A 313 4.66 44.27 0.99
C ALA A 313 4.79 43.21 -0.13
N LEU A 314 4.13 43.39 -1.28
CA LEU A 314 4.31 42.51 -2.44
C LEU A 314 5.67 42.68 -3.15
N ALA A 315 6.32 43.83 -3.00
CA ALA A 315 7.65 44.08 -3.57
C ALA A 315 8.80 43.59 -2.68
N GLU A 316 8.54 43.43 -1.38
CA GLU A 316 9.48 42.88 -0.39
C GLU A 316 9.41 41.34 -0.24
N ALA A 317 8.32 40.71 -0.70
CA ALA A 317 8.10 39.27 -0.68
C ALA A 317 8.71 38.55 -1.89
#